data_AF-A0A2E9WFI3-F1
#
_entry.id   AF-A0A2E9WFI3-F1
#
_cell.length_a   1.000
_cell.length_b   1.000
_cell.length_c   1.000
_cell.angle_alpha   90.00
_cell.angle_beta   90.00
_cell.angle_gamma   90.00
#
_symmetry.space_group_name_H-M   'P 1'
#
loop_
_entity.id
_entity.type
_entity.pdbx_description
1 polymer ?
#
loop_
_entity_poly.entity_id
_entity_poly.type
_entity_poly.pdbx_seq_one_letter_code
_entity_poly.pdbx_strand_id
1 'polypeptide(L)' 'MEPSLNVHGHPLEPCSVDPLTGWYRDGCCNTDEHDRGMHTVCC' A
#
# COMPACT_ATOMS: atom_id res chain seq x y z
N MET A 1 -4.67 -13.44 -3.54
CA MET A 1 -4.10 -12.42 -2.64
C MET A 1 -5.23 -11.97 -1.76
N GLU A 2 -5.12 -12.19 -0.45
CA GLU A 2 -6.08 -11.62 0.49
C GLU A 2 -6.02 -10.09 0.40
N PRO A 3 -7.15 -9.36 0.56
CA PRO A 3 -7.16 -7.91 0.49
C PRO A 3 -6.33 -7.30 1.63
N SER A 4 -5.41 -6.40 1.30
CA SER A 4 -4.71 -5.59 2.31
C SER A 4 -5.71 -4.68 3.03
N LEU A 5 -5.55 -4.54 4.34
CA LEU A 5 -6.44 -3.71 5.17
C LEU A 5 -5.71 -2.46 5.65
N ASN A 6 -6.45 -1.35 5.77
CA ASN A 6 -5.98 -0.15 6.43
C ASN A 6 -6.04 -0.30 7.97
N VAL A 7 -5.57 0.72 8.69
CA VAL A 7 -5.50 0.73 10.16
C VAL A 7 -6.87 0.63 10.86
N HIS A 8 -7.97 0.79 10.13
CA HIS A 8 -9.33 0.61 10.63
C HIS A 8 -9.92 -0.77 10.34
N GLY A 9 -9.15 -1.67 9.71
CA GLY A 9 -9.61 -3.00 9.32
C GLY A 9 -10.51 -3.03 8.08
N HIS A 10 -10.58 -1.91 7.33
CA HIS A 10 -11.28 -1.85 6.04
C HIS A 10 -10.30 -2.12 4.90
N PRO A 11 -10.77 -2.44 3.68
CA PRO A 11 -9.90 -2.56 2.51
C PRO A 11 -9.00 -1.34 2.32
N LEU A 12 -7.74 -1.60 1.94
CA LEU A 12 -6.77 -0.56 1.65
C LEU A 12 -7.16 0.18 0.36
N GLU A 13 -7.23 1.50 0.45
CA GLU A 13 -7.55 2.37 -0.67
C GLU A 13 -6.25 2.86 -1.37
N PRO A 14 -6.33 3.30 -2.64
CA PRO A 14 -5.20 3.93 -3.32
C PRO A 14 -4.72 5.18 -2.58
N CYS A 15 -3.40 5.28 -2.40
CA CYS A 15 -2.73 6.46 -1.84
C CYS A 15 -2.49 7.52 -2.93
N SER A 16 -1.97 7.13 -4.11
CA SER A 16 -1.78 8.04 -5.25
C SER A 16 -1.62 7.27 -6.57
N VAL A 17 -2.21 7.80 -7.65
CA VAL A 17 -2.08 7.26 -9.02
C VAL A 17 -1.40 8.23 -9.98
N ASP A 18 -1.27 9.50 -9.59
CA ASP A 18 -0.55 10.52 -10.34
C ASP A 18 0.07 11.55 -9.37
N PRO A 19 1.33 11.36 -8.95
CA PRO A 19 2.27 10.31 -9.39
C PRO A 19 1.93 8.92 -8.85
N LEU A 20 2.26 7.87 -9.60
CA LEU A 20 2.05 6.47 -9.19
C LEU A 20 2.97 6.09 -8.01
N THR A 21 2.37 5.65 -6.89
CA THR A 21 3.08 5.27 -5.66
C THR A 21 3.00 3.77 -5.34
N GLY A 22 3.49 3.37 -4.16
CA GLY A 22 3.38 2.01 -3.62
C GLY A 22 4.58 1.11 -3.91
N TRP A 23 4.89 0.17 -3.03
CA TRP A 23 5.99 -0.79 -3.20
C TRP A 23 5.88 -1.55 -4.53
N TYR A 24 4.67 -2.05 -4.84
CA TYR A 24 4.36 -2.74 -6.09
C TYR A 24 4.09 -1.81 -7.28
N ARG A 25 4.14 -0.48 -7.08
CA ARG A 25 3.76 0.53 -8.06
C ARG A 25 2.33 0.32 -8.60
N ASP A 26 1.40 0.02 -7.70
CA ASP A 26 -0.03 -0.14 -7.95
C ASP A 26 -0.88 1.02 -7.39
N GLY A 27 -0.22 2.02 -6.80
CA GLY A 27 -0.85 3.18 -6.18
C GLY A 27 -1.26 2.98 -4.71
N CYS A 28 -1.03 1.81 -4.13
CA CYS A 28 -1.42 1.47 -2.76
C CYS A 28 -0.20 1.32 -1.83
N CYS A 29 -0.40 1.51 -0.52
CA CYS A 29 0.62 1.30 0.50
C CYS A 29 0.66 -0.16 1.01
N ASN A 30 0.41 -1.13 0.13
CA ASN A 30 0.58 -2.56 0.40
C ASN A 30 2.06 -2.95 0.30
N THR A 31 2.40 -4.05 0.98
CA THR A 31 3.78 -4.48 1.22
C THR A 31 3.88 -6.01 1.23
N ASP A 32 5.08 -6.58 1.29
CA ASP A 32 5.34 -7.99 1.58
C ASP A 32 6.61 -8.16 2.43
N GLU A 33 7.02 -9.41 2.64
CA GLU A 33 8.24 -9.77 3.35
C GLU A 33 9.54 -9.26 2.69
N HIS A 34 9.50 -8.84 1.41
CA HIS A 34 10.66 -8.34 0.68
C HIS A 34 10.80 -6.81 0.78
N ASP A 35 9.72 -6.11 1.11
CA ASP A 35 9.74 -4.67 1.33
C ASP A 35 10.32 -4.31 2.72
N ARG A 36 11.65 -4.27 2.77
CA ARG A 36 12.40 -3.85 3.97
C ARG A 36 12.16 -2.39 4.36
N GLY A 37 11.65 -1.57 3.43
CA GLY A 37 11.34 -0.16 3.68
C GLY A 37 10.01 0.05 4.39
N MET A 38 9.13 -0.96 4.38
CA MET A 38 7.77 -0.88 4.90
C MET A 38 7.04 0.35 4.35
N HIS A 39 6.80 0.37 3.04
CA HIS A 39 6.07 1.43 2.33
C HIS A 39 4.56 1.40 2.65
N THR A 40 4.20 1.30 3.93
CA THR A 40 2.83 1.10 4.44
C THR A 40 2.17 2.37 4.95
N VAL A 41 2.88 3.50 4.94
CA VAL A 41 2.37 4.81 5.36
C VAL A 41 2.14 5.69 4.14
N CYS A 42 0.90 6.13 3.93
CA CYS A 42 0.55 7.15 2.95
C CYS A 42 0.82 8.55 3.55
N CYS A 43 1.49 9.44 2.82
CA CYS A 43 1.89 10.78 3.27
C CYS A 43 1.74 11.85 2.19
#